data_AF-E0SA37-F1
#
_entry.id   AF-E0SA37-F1
#
_cell.length_a   1.000
_cell.length_b   1.000
_cell.length_c   1.000
_cell.angle_alpha   90.00
_cell.angle_beta   90.00
_cell.angle_gamma   90.00
#
_symmetry.space_group_name_H-M   'P 1'
#
loop_
_entity.id
_entity.type
_entity.pdbx_description
1 polymer ?
#
loop_
_entity_poly.entity_id
_entity_poly.type
_entity_poly.pdbx_seq_one_letter_code
_entity_poly.pdbx_strand_id
1 'polypeptide(L)'
;MHHKSTVKKTFKVLFFFIQALVFISGVGGSIVGTTVYLTAHELLQIPKKALVISYTLGILEVTSGILGYTALVSRRKIRMLVYILITLILMNAQAMAVVKNSAIYEKSHSWADQRWSLLSEEQRNFIQMKFRCCGFFNPADRNGSSCGGEYGCAETIDKLSKSTVKLLQKILMFLFFLESVGVGILSMLRLRK
;
A
#
# COMPACT_ATOMS: atom_id res chain seq x y z
N MET A 1 -2.03 -36.62 25.51
CA MET A 1 -3.12 -36.13 24.62
C MET A 1 -3.45 -34.64 24.77
N HIS A 2 -3.33 -34.03 25.96
CA HIS A 2 -3.69 -32.61 26.20
C HIS A 2 -2.91 -31.59 25.34
N HIS A 3 -1.60 -31.80 25.16
CA HIS A 3 -0.73 -30.86 24.42
C HIS A 3 -1.10 -30.70 22.93
N LYS A 4 -1.57 -31.78 22.29
CA LYS A 4 -1.96 -31.80 20.86
C LYS A 4 -3.23 -30.96 20.59
N SER A 5 -4.12 -30.85 21.58
CA SER A 5 -5.33 -30.02 21.50
C SER A 5 -5.01 -28.52 21.61
N THR A 6 -4.09 -28.16 22.51
CA THR A 6 -3.67 -26.76 22.73
C THR A 6 -3.00 -26.17 21.50
N VAL A 7 -2.04 -26.87 20.89
CA VAL A 7 -1.32 -26.40 19.69
C VAL A 7 -2.27 -26.10 18.52
N LYS A 8 -3.28 -26.96 18.31
CA LYS A 8 -4.28 -26.76 17.25
C LYS A 8 -5.16 -25.53 17.50
N LYS A 9 -5.52 -25.26 18.76
CA LYS A 9 -6.27 -24.06 19.14
C LYS A 9 -5.44 -22.80 18.90
N THR A 10 -4.18 -22.81 19.30
CA THR A 10 -3.24 -21.69 19.08
C THR A 10 -3.12 -21.33 17.60
N PHE A 11 -2.91 -22.31 16.73
CA PHE A 11 -2.82 -22.05 15.29
C PHE A 11 -4.11 -21.48 14.69
N LYS A 12 -5.28 -21.90 15.17
CA LYS A 12 -6.56 -21.32 14.72
C LYS A 12 -6.70 -19.86 15.14
N VAL A 13 -6.37 -19.54 16.39
CA VAL A 13 -6.42 -18.17 16.90
C VAL A 13 -5.46 -17.27 16.12
N LEU A 14 -4.22 -17.73 15.91
CA LEU A 14 -3.23 -17.01 15.12
C LEU A 14 -3.70 -16.80 13.68
N PHE A 15 -4.27 -17.82 13.04
CA PHE A 15 -4.82 -17.70 11.70
C PHE A 15 -5.96 -16.67 11.64
N PHE A 16 -6.90 -16.68 12.59
CA PHE A 16 -7.97 -15.68 12.65
C PHE A 16 -7.44 -14.27 12.83
N PHE A 17 -6.40 -14.09 13.65
CA PHE A 17 -5.75 -12.80 13.82
C PHE A 17 -5.11 -12.31 12.51
N ILE A 18 -4.41 -13.19 11.78
CA ILE A 18 -3.85 -12.87 10.47
C ILE A 18 -4.97 -12.43 9.48
N GLN A 19 -6.07 -13.17 9.40
CA GLN A 19 -7.17 -12.82 8.50
C GLN A 19 -7.84 -11.49 8.88
N ALA A 20 -7.92 -11.17 10.17
CA ALA A 20 -8.43 -9.88 10.64
C ALA A 20 -7.53 -8.74 10.17
N LEU A 21 -6.21 -8.89 10.31
CA LEU A 21 -5.24 -7.88 9.88
C LEU A 21 -5.30 -7.65 8.37
N VAL A 22 -5.35 -8.71 7.56
CA VAL A 22 -5.46 -8.60 6.09
C VAL A 22 -6.78 -7.95 5.68
N PHE A 23 -7.89 -8.27 6.37
CA PHE A 23 -9.15 -7.61 6.09
C PHE A 23 -9.11 -6.10 6.42
N ILE A 24 -8.57 -5.76 7.60
CA ILE A 24 -8.45 -4.37 8.04
C ILE A 24 -7.49 -3.59 7.14
N SER A 25 -6.39 -4.20 6.68
CA SER A 25 -5.47 -3.55 5.73
C SER A 25 -6.16 -3.25 4.41
N GLY A 26 -7.00 -4.16 3.89
CA GLY A 26 -7.70 -3.95 2.62
C GLY A 26 -8.70 -2.79 2.69
N VAL A 27 -9.48 -2.72 3.77
CA VAL A 27 -10.42 -1.62 4.02
C VAL A 27 -9.66 -0.31 4.28
N GLY A 28 -8.69 -0.34 5.21
CA GLY A 28 -7.92 0.83 5.61
C GLY A 28 -7.10 1.41 4.44
N GLY A 29 -6.44 0.56 3.67
CA GLY A 29 -5.70 0.94 2.47
C GLY A 29 -6.61 1.57 1.40
N SER A 30 -7.83 1.04 1.22
CA SER A 30 -8.81 1.63 0.30
C SER A 30 -9.28 3.00 0.76
N ILE A 31 -9.54 3.18 2.06
CA ILE A 31 -9.92 4.48 2.63
C ILE A 31 -8.78 5.48 2.45
N VAL A 32 -7.57 5.14 2.87
CA VAL A 32 -6.39 6.00 2.73
C VAL A 32 -6.13 6.35 1.27
N GLY A 33 -6.17 5.38 0.36
CA GLY A 33 -6.02 5.61 -1.08
C GLY A 33 -7.07 6.56 -1.65
N THR A 34 -8.32 6.42 -1.21
CA THR A 34 -9.43 7.32 -1.60
C THR A 34 -9.21 8.72 -1.05
N THR A 35 -8.90 8.85 0.24
CA THR A 35 -8.66 10.14 0.88
C THR A 35 -7.51 10.88 0.22
N VAL A 36 -6.39 10.19 -0.04
CA VAL A 36 -5.23 10.77 -0.75
C VAL A 36 -5.62 11.21 -2.16
N TYR A 37 -6.39 10.39 -2.88
CA TYR A 37 -6.88 10.78 -4.20
C TYR A 37 -7.80 12.00 -4.13
N LEU A 38 -8.84 12.00 -3.30
CA LEU A 38 -9.77 13.13 -3.22
C LEU A 38 -9.08 14.43 -2.78
N THR A 39 -8.18 14.35 -1.79
CA THR A 39 -7.49 15.55 -1.25
C THR A 39 -6.35 16.05 -2.12
N ALA A 40 -5.69 15.18 -2.87
CA ALA A 40 -4.45 15.54 -3.57
C ALA A 40 -4.47 15.28 -5.08
N HIS A 41 -5.53 14.73 -5.67
CA HIS A 41 -5.57 14.48 -7.11
C HIS A 41 -5.53 15.76 -7.95
N GLU A 42 -6.20 16.84 -7.51
CA GLU A 42 -6.14 18.12 -8.23
C GLU A 42 -4.73 18.73 -8.14
N LEU A 43 -4.13 18.69 -6.94
CA LEU A 43 -2.82 19.28 -6.64
C LEU A 43 -1.65 18.50 -7.27
N LEU A 44 -1.69 17.17 -7.20
CA LEU A 44 -0.59 16.29 -7.61
C LEU A 44 -0.85 15.59 -8.95
N GLN A 45 -2.01 15.84 -9.59
CA GLN A 45 -2.46 15.16 -10.81
C GLN A 45 -2.26 13.65 -10.75
N ILE A 46 -2.61 13.04 -9.60
CA ILE A 46 -2.42 11.60 -9.36
C ILE A 46 -3.17 10.84 -10.46
N PRO A 47 -2.50 9.97 -11.24
CA PRO A 47 -3.16 9.26 -12.31
C PRO A 47 -4.24 8.35 -11.72
N LYS A 48 -5.44 8.35 -12.33
CA LYS A 48 -6.55 7.44 -11.95
C LYS A 48 -6.10 5.98 -11.84
N LYS A 49 -5.10 5.58 -12.62
CA LYS A 49 -4.48 4.24 -12.57
C LYS A 49 -3.94 3.89 -11.18
N ALA A 50 -3.38 4.84 -10.43
CA ALA A 50 -2.87 4.60 -9.07
C ALA A 50 -4.00 4.25 -8.09
N LEU A 51 -5.13 4.97 -8.19
CA LEU A 51 -6.33 4.68 -7.39
C LEU A 51 -6.89 3.29 -7.73
N VAL A 52 -6.97 2.95 -9.02
CA VAL A 52 -7.43 1.63 -9.47
C VAL A 52 -6.56 0.50 -8.91
N ILE A 53 -5.23 0.67 -8.89
CA ILE A 53 -4.31 -0.31 -8.29
C ILE A 53 -4.58 -0.44 -6.78
N SER A 54 -4.74 0.68 -6.08
CA SER A 54 -5.06 0.69 -4.64
C SER A 54 -6.34 -0.08 -4.34
N TYR A 55 -7.42 0.14 -5.10
CA TYR A 55 -8.68 -0.59 -4.93
C TYR A 55 -8.57 -2.06 -5.30
N THR A 56 -7.81 -2.39 -6.35
CA THR A 56 -7.61 -3.79 -6.75
C THR A 56 -6.95 -4.59 -5.63
N LEU A 57 -5.90 -4.04 -5.01
CA LEU A 57 -5.25 -4.66 -3.85
C LEU A 57 -6.22 -4.75 -2.66
N GLY A 58 -6.94 -3.66 -2.35
CA GLY A 58 -7.88 -3.63 -1.23
C GLY A 58 -9.01 -4.67 -1.37
N ILE A 59 -9.59 -4.83 -2.57
CA ILE A 59 -10.63 -5.83 -2.83
C ILE A 59 -10.07 -7.25 -2.69
N LEU A 60 -8.86 -7.50 -3.20
CA LEU A 60 -8.20 -8.80 -3.06
C LEU A 60 -7.91 -9.13 -1.60
N GLU A 61 -7.44 -8.16 -0.81
CA GLU A 61 -7.19 -8.31 0.63
C GLU A 61 -8.47 -8.62 1.41
N VAL A 62 -9.53 -7.83 1.20
CA VAL A 62 -10.84 -8.07 1.83
C VAL A 62 -11.39 -9.45 1.45
N THR A 63 -11.32 -9.81 0.17
CA THR A 63 -11.79 -11.10 -0.32
C THR A 63 -10.97 -12.26 0.26
N SER A 64 -9.65 -12.11 0.31
CA SER A 64 -8.72 -13.08 0.93
C SER A 64 -9.06 -13.27 2.42
N GLY A 65 -9.27 -12.19 3.16
CA GLY A 65 -9.68 -12.22 4.57
C GLY A 65 -10.97 -13.01 4.79
N ILE A 66 -12.04 -12.65 4.07
CA ILE A 66 -13.34 -13.33 4.16
C ILE A 66 -13.22 -14.82 3.78
N LEU A 67 -12.54 -15.12 2.67
CA LEU A 67 -12.31 -16.50 2.23
C LEU A 67 -11.49 -17.29 3.25
N GLY A 68 -10.52 -16.67 3.91
CA GLY A 68 -9.73 -17.28 4.98
C GLY A 68 -10.61 -17.76 6.14
N TYR A 69 -11.50 -16.89 6.65
CA TYR A 69 -12.47 -17.26 7.68
C TYR A 69 -13.34 -18.43 7.25
N THR A 70 -13.90 -18.37 6.04
CA THR A 70 -14.80 -19.44 5.55
C THR A 70 -14.06 -20.75 5.25
N ALA A 71 -12.80 -20.68 4.81
CA ALA A 71 -11.96 -21.83 4.53
C ALA A 71 -11.56 -22.57 5.81
N LEU A 72 -11.35 -21.87 6.93
CA LEU A 72 -11.03 -22.52 8.20
C LEU A 72 -12.22 -23.31 8.77
N VAL A 73 -13.43 -22.76 8.66
CA VAL A 73 -14.66 -23.39 9.20
C VAL A 73 -15.18 -24.49 8.28
N SER A 74 -15.02 -24.36 6.96
CA SER A 74 -15.59 -25.32 6.00
C SER A 74 -14.91 -26.68 6.01
N ARG A 75 -15.67 -27.75 5.77
CA ARG A 75 -15.09 -29.09 5.50
C ARG A 75 -14.72 -29.31 4.03
N ARG A 76 -15.19 -28.44 3.12
CA ARG A 76 -15.04 -28.62 1.67
C ARG A 76 -13.65 -28.21 1.19
N LYS A 77 -12.94 -29.13 0.51
CA LYS A 77 -11.59 -28.88 -0.05
C LYS A 77 -11.56 -27.72 -1.04
N ILE A 78 -12.62 -27.56 -1.83
CA ILE A 78 -12.75 -26.49 -2.83
C ILE A 78 -12.60 -25.09 -2.23
N ARG A 79 -13.17 -24.81 -1.05
CA ARG A 79 -13.08 -23.48 -0.42
C ARG A 79 -11.66 -23.14 0.01
N MET A 80 -10.90 -24.15 0.44
CA MET A 80 -9.49 -23.97 0.78
C MET A 80 -8.65 -23.70 -0.45
N LEU A 81 -8.89 -24.44 -1.53
CA LEU A 81 -8.20 -24.24 -2.80
C LEU A 81 -8.48 -22.83 -3.36
N VAL A 82 -9.73 -22.38 -3.32
CA VAL A 82 -10.10 -21.01 -3.73
C VAL A 82 -9.41 -19.95 -2.86
N TYR A 83 -9.39 -20.12 -1.53
CA TYR A 83 -8.64 -19.22 -0.64
C TYR A 83 -7.16 -19.18 -1.01
N ILE A 84 -6.49 -20.33 -1.12
CA ILE A 84 -5.05 -20.40 -1.45
C ILE A 84 -4.76 -19.73 -2.79
N LEU A 85 -5.57 -19.96 -3.82
CA LEU A 85 -5.39 -19.34 -5.13
C LEU A 85 -5.53 -17.81 -5.06
N ILE A 86 -6.56 -17.31 -4.39
CA ILE A 86 -6.77 -15.85 -4.24
C ILE A 86 -5.63 -15.21 -3.45
N THR A 87 -5.21 -15.82 -2.34
CA THR A 87 -4.08 -15.32 -1.55
C THR A 87 -2.78 -15.34 -2.34
N LEU A 88 -2.52 -16.37 -3.16
CA LEU A 88 -1.34 -16.37 -4.04
C LEU A 88 -1.40 -15.27 -5.10
N ILE A 89 -2.57 -15.00 -5.69
CA ILE A 89 -2.73 -13.89 -6.65
C ILE A 89 -2.45 -12.55 -5.95
N LEU A 90 -2.98 -12.37 -4.74
CA LEU A 90 -2.76 -11.17 -3.93
C LEU A 90 -1.27 -10.96 -3.60
N MET A 91 -0.60 -12.00 -3.10
CA MET A 91 0.83 -11.97 -2.81
C MET A 91 1.66 -11.58 -4.03
N ASN A 92 1.35 -12.13 -5.21
CA ASN A 92 2.02 -11.76 -6.46
C ASN A 92 1.72 -10.30 -6.87
N ALA A 93 0.48 -9.84 -6.68
CA ALA A 93 0.11 -8.45 -6.96
C ALA A 93 0.86 -7.46 -6.06
N GLN A 94 1.00 -7.76 -4.76
CA GLN A 94 1.78 -6.98 -3.81
C GLN A 94 3.27 -6.95 -4.21
N ALA A 95 3.85 -8.09 -4.58
CA ALA A 95 5.24 -8.17 -5.04
C ALA A 95 5.47 -7.31 -6.30
N MET A 96 4.57 -7.38 -7.29
CA MET A 96 4.64 -6.53 -8.48
C MET A 96 4.51 -5.05 -8.16
N ALA A 97 3.65 -4.66 -7.21
CA ALA A 97 3.48 -3.28 -6.78
C ALA A 97 4.77 -2.73 -6.14
N VAL A 98 5.46 -3.53 -5.32
CA VAL A 98 6.76 -3.17 -4.73
C VAL A 98 7.81 -2.91 -5.80
N VAL A 99 7.95 -3.80 -6.79
CA VAL A 99 8.94 -3.68 -7.88
C VAL A 99 8.66 -2.48 -8.77
N LYS A 100 7.39 -2.21 -9.11
CA LYS A 100 7.02 -1.03 -9.92
C LYS A 100 7.26 0.27 -9.18
N ASN A 101 6.99 0.32 -7.87
CA ASN A 101 7.19 1.54 -7.07
C ASN A 101 8.68 1.91 -6.95
N SER A 102 9.60 0.95 -6.88
CA SER A 102 11.04 1.25 -6.88
C SER A 102 11.52 1.91 -8.18
N ALA A 103 10.93 1.59 -9.33
CA ALA A 103 11.30 2.20 -10.61
C ALA A 103 10.75 3.62 -10.79
N ILE A 104 9.67 3.98 -10.09
CA ILE A 104 9.09 5.34 -10.13
C ILE A 104 10.02 6.34 -9.44
N TYR A 105 10.72 5.90 -8.40
CA TYR A 105 11.67 6.72 -7.66
C TYR A 105 12.83 7.24 -8.55
N GLU A 106 13.41 6.39 -9.40
CA GLU A 106 14.52 6.78 -10.30
C GLU A 106 14.12 7.84 -11.33
N LYS A 107 12.84 7.89 -11.72
CA LYS A 107 12.29 8.88 -12.65
C LYS A 107 11.61 10.05 -11.94
N SER A 108 11.55 10.03 -10.61
CA SER A 108 10.73 10.97 -9.84
C SER A 108 11.26 12.39 -9.91
N HIS A 109 12.57 12.60 -10.01
CA HIS A 109 13.16 13.93 -10.07
C HIS A 109 12.83 14.65 -11.39
N SER A 110 13.06 13.99 -12.53
CA SER A 110 12.71 14.52 -13.85
C SER A 110 11.20 14.66 -14.04
N TRP A 111 10.43 13.71 -13.51
CA TRP A 111 8.98 13.79 -13.54
C TRP A 111 8.45 14.94 -12.68
N ALA A 112 8.99 15.13 -11.48
CA ALA A 112 8.61 16.21 -10.58
C ALA A 112 8.97 17.58 -11.17
N ASP A 113 10.13 17.70 -11.82
CA ASP A 113 10.52 18.93 -12.52
C ASP A 113 9.56 19.27 -13.67
N GLN A 114 9.26 18.29 -14.51
CA GLN A 114 8.30 18.44 -15.59
C GLN A 114 6.89 18.73 -15.06
N ARG A 115 6.51 18.16 -13.92
CA ARG A 115 5.22 18.44 -13.29
C ARG A 115 5.16 19.80 -12.65
N TRP A 116 6.26 20.30 -12.09
CA TRP A 116 6.32 21.61 -11.47
C TRP A 116 5.93 22.72 -12.45
N SER A 117 6.37 22.63 -13.70
CA SER A 117 6.00 23.60 -14.74
C SER A 117 4.52 23.58 -15.10
N LEU A 118 3.83 22.46 -14.88
CA LEU A 118 2.40 22.29 -15.18
C LEU A 118 1.50 22.69 -14.01
N LEU A 119 2.07 22.96 -12.83
CA LEU A 119 1.30 23.44 -11.68
C LEU A 119 0.86 24.88 -11.89
N SER A 120 -0.37 25.18 -11.45
CA SER A 120 -0.86 26.56 -11.36
C SER A 120 -0.12 27.32 -10.26
N GLU A 121 -0.21 28.65 -10.29
CA GLU A 121 0.42 29.50 -9.28
C GLU A 121 -0.08 29.20 -7.86
N GLU A 122 -1.40 29.00 -7.71
CA GLU A 122 -2.02 28.61 -6.42
C GLU A 122 -1.46 27.28 -5.91
N GLN A 123 -1.26 26.30 -6.79
CA GLN A 123 -0.69 25.00 -6.44
C GLN A 123 0.76 25.12 -5.99
N ARG A 124 1.57 25.93 -6.71
CA ARG A 124 2.96 26.19 -6.30
C ARG A 124 3.00 26.92 -4.96
N ASN A 125 2.18 27.96 -4.76
CA ASN A 125 2.08 28.68 -3.51
C ASN A 125 1.70 27.76 -2.33
N PHE A 126 0.72 26.87 -2.53
CA PHE A 126 0.33 25.89 -1.52
C PHE A 126 1.50 24.97 -1.13
N ILE A 127 2.21 24.40 -2.11
CA ILE A 127 3.35 23.50 -1.85
C ILE A 127 4.49 24.27 -1.16
N GLN A 128 4.84 25.44 -1.68
CA GLN A 128 5.90 26.31 -1.14
C GLN A 128 5.63 26.68 0.32
N MET A 129 4.40 27.07 0.66
CA MET A 129 4.00 27.38 2.03
C MET A 129 3.95 26.15 2.93
N LYS A 130 3.41 25.02 2.43
CA LYS A 130 3.25 23.79 3.20
C LYS A 130 4.59 23.15 3.57
N PHE A 131 5.53 23.16 2.63
CA PHE A 131 6.84 22.53 2.78
C PHE A 131 7.96 23.53 3.11
N ARG A 132 7.64 24.81 3.29
CA ARG A 132 8.58 25.90 3.60
C ARG A 132 9.77 25.96 2.62
N CYS A 133 9.46 25.86 1.33
CA CYS A 133 10.42 25.89 0.23
C CYS A 133 9.99 26.93 -0.82
N CYS A 134 10.83 27.20 -1.81
CA CYS A 134 10.56 28.19 -2.84
C CYS A 134 11.22 27.85 -4.17
N GLY A 135 10.43 27.93 -5.25
CA GLY A 135 10.81 27.42 -6.55
C GLY A 135 11.13 25.92 -6.54
N PHE A 136 11.46 25.35 -7.69
CA PHE A 136 11.75 23.90 -7.76
C PHE A 136 13.20 23.60 -7.39
N PHE A 137 14.17 24.04 -8.19
CA PHE A 137 15.60 23.83 -7.89
C PHE A 137 16.15 24.86 -6.91
N ASN A 138 15.70 26.11 -6.99
CA ASN A 138 16.13 27.23 -6.16
C ASN A 138 15.01 28.27 -6.03
N PRO A 139 15.11 29.25 -5.11
CA PRO A 139 14.06 30.25 -4.87
C PRO A 139 13.65 31.10 -6.08
N ALA A 140 14.50 31.21 -7.10
CA ALA A 140 14.22 31.97 -8.32
C ALA A 140 13.61 31.11 -9.45
N ASP A 141 13.63 29.78 -9.32
CA ASP A 141 13.17 28.86 -10.37
C ASP A 141 11.65 28.63 -10.32
N ARG A 142 10.92 29.26 -11.25
CA ARG A 142 9.47 29.06 -11.47
C ARG A 142 8.69 29.11 -10.15
N ASN A 143 9.05 30.06 -9.28
CA ASN A 143 8.41 30.24 -7.99
C ASN A 143 6.96 30.72 -8.17
N GLY A 144 6.14 30.46 -7.16
CA GLY A 144 4.88 31.16 -6.99
C GLY A 144 5.07 32.51 -6.28
N SER A 145 4.05 33.37 -6.32
CA SER A 145 4.05 34.68 -5.65
C SER A 145 4.24 34.63 -4.13
N SER A 146 3.90 33.50 -3.49
CA SER A 146 4.06 33.28 -2.06
C SER A 146 5.15 32.24 -1.79
N CYS A 147 6.29 32.72 -1.32
CA CYS A 147 7.50 31.95 -1.06
C CYS A 147 7.58 31.59 0.43
N GLY A 148 7.74 30.31 0.75
CA GLY A 148 7.71 29.80 2.13
C GLY A 148 9.09 29.54 2.76
N GLY A 149 10.19 29.73 2.02
CA GLY A 149 11.55 29.45 2.50
C GLY A 149 12.66 29.80 1.50
N GLU A 150 13.91 29.53 1.89
CA GLU A 150 15.13 29.97 1.19
C GLU A 150 15.75 28.89 0.27
N TYR A 151 15.15 27.70 0.20
CA TYR A 151 15.66 26.56 -0.56
C TYR A 151 14.62 26.00 -1.54
N GLY A 152 15.10 25.34 -2.59
CA GLY A 152 14.25 24.71 -3.62
C GLY A 152 13.40 23.56 -3.09
N CYS A 153 12.19 23.40 -3.62
CA CYS A 153 11.27 22.32 -3.22
C CYS A 153 11.69 20.92 -3.69
N ALA A 154 12.61 20.80 -4.65
CA ALA A 154 13.03 19.52 -5.23
C ALA A 154 13.54 18.53 -4.17
N GLU A 155 14.41 18.97 -3.26
CA GLU A 155 14.99 18.10 -2.23
C GLU A 155 13.93 17.61 -1.22
N THR A 156 13.01 18.50 -0.82
CA THR A 156 11.93 18.14 0.11
C THR A 156 10.96 17.15 -0.52
N ILE A 157 10.59 17.37 -1.78
CA ILE A 157 9.72 16.47 -2.54
C ILE A 157 10.38 15.10 -2.72
N ASP A 158 11.67 15.07 -3.05
CA ASP A 158 12.45 13.83 -3.20
C ASP A 158 12.52 13.04 -1.89
N LYS A 159 12.87 13.69 -0.77
CA LYS A 159 12.90 13.07 0.57
C LYS A 159 11.53 12.52 0.97
N LEU A 160 10.47 13.28 0.74
CA LEU A 160 9.10 12.84 1.03
C LEU A 160 8.71 11.62 0.20
N SER A 161 8.97 11.67 -1.11
CA SER A 161 8.69 10.58 -2.05
C SER A 161 9.43 9.29 -1.65
N LYS A 162 10.73 9.38 -1.36
CA LYS A 162 11.56 8.28 -0.84
C LYS A 162 10.96 7.66 0.42
N SER A 163 10.62 8.49 1.39
CA SER A 163 10.09 8.04 2.68
C SER A 163 8.76 7.31 2.50
N THR A 164 7.86 7.88 1.70
CA THR A 164 6.55 7.29 1.41
C THR A 164 6.67 5.97 0.65
N VAL A 165 7.49 5.90 -0.40
CA VAL A 165 7.72 4.64 -1.15
C VAL A 165 8.30 3.58 -0.23
N LYS A 166 9.31 3.91 0.59
CA LYS A 166 9.92 2.96 1.53
C LYS A 166 8.93 2.47 2.58
N LEU A 167 8.05 3.34 3.09
CA LEU A 167 6.99 2.95 4.01
C LEU A 167 5.99 2.00 3.35
N LEU A 168 5.53 2.32 2.14
CA LEU A 168 4.62 1.46 1.37
C LEU A 168 5.23 0.09 1.08
N GLN A 169 6.50 0.04 0.68
CA GLN A 169 7.21 -1.22 0.45
C GLN A 169 7.25 -2.08 1.72
N LYS A 170 7.57 -1.49 2.88
CA LYS A 170 7.58 -2.20 4.16
C LYS A 170 6.20 -2.76 4.51
N ILE A 171 5.15 -1.98 4.33
CA ILE A 171 3.76 -2.40 4.59
C ILE A 171 3.40 -3.59 3.69
N LEU A 172 3.62 -3.47 2.38
CA LEU A 172 3.30 -4.54 1.42
C LEU A 172 4.09 -5.82 1.69
N MET A 173 5.39 -5.71 2.00
CA MET A 173 6.20 -6.88 2.37
C MET A 173 5.72 -7.54 3.66
N PHE A 174 5.30 -6.75 4.64
CA PHE A 174 4.75 -7.27 5.89
C PHE A 174 3.43 -8.02 5.67
N LEU A 175 2.53 -7.47 4.84
CA LEU A 175 1.29 -8.15 4.46
C LEU A 175 1.55 -9.46 3.70
N PHE A 176 2.46 -9.43 2.72
CA PHE A 176 2.89 -10.62 1.99
C PHE A 176 3.39 -11.71 2.94
N PHE A 177 4.19 -11.34 3.95
CA PHE A 177 4.69 -12.28 4.95
C PHE A 177 3.55 -12.88 5.79
N LEU A 178 2.61 -12.05 6.28
CA LEU A 178 1.46 -12.53 7.04
C LEU A 178 0.58 -13.48 6.23
N GLU A 179 0.33 -13.18 4.96
CA GLU A 179 -0.43 -14.01 4.04
C GLU A 179 0.24 -15.36 3.80
N SER A 180 1.56 -15.37 3.55
CA SER A 180 2.38 -16.57 3.42
C SER A 180 2.29 -17.46 4.67
N VAL A 181 2.44 -16.86 5.86
CA VAL A 181 2.28 -17.56 7.14
C VAL A 181 0.85 -18.10 7.29
N GLY A 182 -0.16 -17.33 6.89
CA GLY A 182 -1.56 -17.74 6.90
C GLY A 182 -1.82 -18.99 6.05
N VAL A 183 -1.30 -19.02 4.82
CA VAL A 183 -1.36 -20.20 3.93
C VAL A 183 -0.66 -21.41 4.56
N GLY A 184 0.51 -21.20 5.16
CA GLY A 184 1.26 -22.25 5.87
C GLY A 184 0.49 -22.84 7.05
N ILE A 185 -0.08 -21.98 7.91
CA ILE A 185 -0.89 -22.40 9.07
C ILE A 185 -2.13 -23.20 8.62
N LEU A 186 -2.86 -22.70 7.62
CA LEU A 186 -4.05 -23.38 7.12
C LEU A 186 -3.70 -24.78 6.57
N SER A 187 -2.60 -24.88 5.82
CA SER A 187 -2.11 -26.14 5.27
C SER A 187 -1.75 -27.13 6.38
N MET A 188 -1.01 -26.70 7.41
CA MET A 188 -0.68 -27.54 8.57
C MET A 188 -1.92 -28.02 9.34
N LEU A 189 -2.91 -27.14 9.54
CA LEU A 189 -4.17 -27.49 10.22
C LEU A 189 -4.98 -28.55 9.47
N ARG A 190 -4.73 -28.72 8.16
CA ARG A 190 -5.48 -29.63 7.27
C ARG A 190 -4.74 -30.92 6.96
N LEU A 191 -3.41 -30.89 6.88
CA LEU A 191 -2.57 -32.09 6.76
C LEU A 191 -2.59 -32.94 8.04
N ARG A 192 -2.85 -32.33 9.21
CA ARG A 192 -2.93 -33.03 10.51
C ARG A 192 -4.27 -33.77 10.77
N LYS A 193 -5.00 -34.14 9.72
CA LYS A 193 -6.17 -35.02 9.84
C LYS A 193 -5.74 -36.47 9.86
#